data_AF-A0A970IGA3-F1
#
_entry.id   AF-A0A970IGA3-F1
#
_cell.length_a   1.000
_cell.length_b   1.000
_cell.length_c   1.000
_cell.angle_alpha   90.00
_cell.angle_beta   90.00
_cell.angle_gamma   90.00
#
_symmetry.space_group_name_H-M   'P 1'
#
loop_
_entity.id
_entity.type
_entity.pdbx_description
1 polymer ?
#
loop_
_entity_poly.entity_id
_entity_poly.type
_entity_poly.pdbx_seq_one_letter_code
_entity_poly.pdbx_strand_id
1 'polypeptide(L)'
;MNDWKCLKDDIIEKKLCCFCGTCVGVCPTDTIAINNEKFAFFSDKCISCGHCVASCPGKSFDYKKYTQSIFNKQFKDISHFIGSYLAIYKGYSTDSKTREMGSSGGLATAIACYLLKQGTVDGVIGIISEEDDNTSFKPAILRTSEDLYQAMGSKYTLIPTNRIIKEILNSQGKFLYIGLPCQIQGLRKAMGENANLQKRIFMTISLFCGFNMKKEATTFLIQASKLSNIESIQYRGMKDGETGFLIKGKDSKEFFIDKHGYTLLNMFFTPERCWKCYDLTGEFSDLSLGDAWELKKGSRIIVRSKKASDIIFEMEKQGKILIEGSGEPDILQSQSHLI
;
A
#
# COMPACT_ATOMS: atom_id res chain seq x y z
N MET A 1 -9.44 20.20 21.73
CA MET A 1 -10.55 19.98 20.78
C MET A 1 -10.19 18.79 19.90
N ASN A 2 -11.10 17.83 19.72
CA ASN A 2 -10.91 16.71 18.79
C ASN A 2 -11.53 17.08 17.42
N ASP A 3 -10.96 18.07 16.75
CA ASP A 3 -11.43 18.55 15.45
C ASP A 3 -10.29 18.53 14.41
N TRP A 4 -10.54 19.09 13.23
CA TRP A 4 -9.55 19.16 12.16
C TRP A 4 -8.30 19.98 12.52
N LYS A 5 -8.38 20.92 13.49
CA LYS A 5 -7.22 21.72 13.92
C LYS A 5 -6.18 20.85 14.60
N CYS A 6 -6.60 19.87 15.40
CA CYS A 6 -5.67 18.88 15.97
C CYS A 6 -4.91 18.12 14.88
N LEU A 7 -5.54 17.78 13.75
CA LEU A 7 -4.82 17.17 12.63
C LEU A 7 -3.78 18.12 12.03
N LYS A 8 -4.16 19.39 11.84
CA LYS A 8 -3.27 20.40 11.27
C LYS A 8 -2.07 20.64 12.21
N ASP A 9 -2.34 21.07 13.43
CA ASP A 9 -1.35 21.64 14.34
C ASP A 9 -0.48 20.55 15.00
N ASP A 10 -1.08 19.41 15.39
CA ASP A 10 -0.36 18.37 16.13
C ASP A 10 0.24 17.27 15.27
N ILE A 11 -0.18 17.14 14.01
CA ILE A 11 0.21 16.01 13.15
C ILE A 11 0.84 16.47 11.85
N ILE A 12 0.17 17.34 11.09
CA ILE A 12 0.66 17.79 9.78
C ILE A 12 1.85 18.76 9.96
N GLU A 13 1.68 19.79 10.78
CA GLU A 13 2.75 20.78 11.05
C GLU A 13 3.94 20.14 11.76
N LYS A 14 3.70 19.18 12.66
CA LYS A 14 4.75 18.38 13.32
C LYS A 14 5.35 17.25 12.47
N LYS A 15 4.98 17.17 11.18
CA LYS A 15 5.56 16.22 10.22
C LYS A 15 5.37 14.75 10.62
N LEU A 16 4.25 14.46 11.28
CA LEU A 16 3.83 13.12 11.68
C LEU A 16 2.79 12.52 10.71
N CYS A 17 2.26 13.30 9.77
CA CYS A 17 1.29 12.78 8.79
C CYS A 17 1.96 11.79 7.82
N CYS A 18 1.42 10.57 7.72
CA CYS A 18 1.87 9.57 6.74
C CYS A 18 1.14 9.66 5.39
N PHE A 19 0.32 10.70 5.21
CA PHE A 19 -0.45 10.95 3.99
C PHE A 19 -1.38 9.79 3.56
N CYS A 20 -1.82 8.93 4.49
CA CYS A 20 -2.66 7.78 4.16
C CYS A 20 -4.09 8.14 3.71
N GLY A 21 -4.60 9.33 4.02
CA GLY A 21 -5.94 9.78 3.64
C GLY A 21 -7.09 9.32 4.55
N THR A 22 -6.82 8.66 5.69
CA THR A 22 -7.90 8.16 6.58
C THR A 22 -8.82 9.28 7.04
N CYS A 23 -8.26 10.43 7.42
CA CYS A 23 -9.03 11.58 7.88
C CYS A 23 -10.04 12.09 6.86
N VAL A 24 -9.72 12.01 5.56
CA VAL A 24 -10.62 12.34 4.46
C VAL A 24 -11.71 11.28 4.36
N GLY A 25 -11.31 10.00 4.33
CA GLY A 25 -12.23 8.88 4.13
C GLY A 25 -13.27 8.69 5.24
N VAL A 26 -12.98 9.12 6.47
CA VAL A 26 -13.90 9.02 7.61
C VAL A 26 -14.66 10.32 7.92
N CYS A 27 -14.36 11.43 7.24
CA CYS A 27 -15.02 12.70 7.52
C CYS A 27 -16.44 12.69 6.94
N PRO A 28 -17.50 12.80 7.76
CA PRO A 28 -18.87 12.71 7.26
C PRO A 28 -19.33 13.96 6.50
N THR A 29 -18.68 15.10 6.71
CA THR A 29 -19.10 16.41 6.19
C THR A 29 -18.13 16.99 5.16
N ASP A 30 -17.17 16.19 4.68
CA ASP A 30 -16.15 16.62 3.70
C ASP A 30 -15.41 17.90 4.11
N THR A 31 -15.17 18.08 5.42
CA THR A 31 -14.34 19.16 5.97
C THR A 31 -12.91 19.09 5.47
N ILE A 32 -12.40 17.89 5.16
CA ILE A 32 -11.00 17.66 4.82
C ILE A 32 -10.93 17.13 3.40
N ALA A 33 -10.15 17.79 2.55
CA ALA A 33 -9.82 17.33 1.21
C ALA A 33 -8.31 17.28 1.01
N ILE A 34 -7.87 16.47 0.04
CA ILE A 34 -6.47 16.34 -0.36
C ILE A 34 -6.39 16.49 -1.87
N ASN A 35 -5.65 17.50 -2.34
CA ASN A 35 -5.39 17.76 -3.75
C ASN A 35 -3.90 18.08 -3.94
N ASN A 36 -3.24 17.45 -4.93
CA ASN A 36 -1.82 17.66 -5.23
C ASN A 36 -0.92 17.66 -3.98
N GLU A 37 -1.03 16.62 -3.17
CA GLU A 37 -0.28 16.46 -1.91
C GLU A 37 -0.54 17.52 -0.82
N LYS A 38 -1.54 18.39 -1.00
CA LYS A 38 -1.90 19.45 -0.06
C LYS A 38 -3.26 19.19 0.58
N PHE A 39 -3.35 19.47 1.87
CA PHE A 39 -4.60 19.44 2.61
C PHE A 39 -5.38 20.75 2.41
N ALA A 40 -6.68 20.64 2.22
CA ALA A 40 -7.63 21.75 2.28
C ALA A 40 -8.64 21.47 3.40
N PHE A 41 -8.98 22.53 4.16
CA PHE A 41 -9.89 22.46 5.31
C PHE A 41 -11.04 23.44 5.14
N PHE A 42 -12.27 22.93 5.08
CA PHE A 42 -13.52 23.69 4.98
C PHE A 42 -14.14 23.79 6.38
N SER A 43 -13.65 24.75 7.18
CA SER A 43 -13.92 24.82 8.63
C SER A 43 -15.40 24.97 8.98
N ASP A 44 -16.17 25.62 8.10
CA ASP A 44 -17.63 25.82 8.19
C ASP A 44 -18.41 24.49 8.16
N LYS A 45 -17.83 23.43 7.58
CA LYS A 45 -18.45 22.09 7.53
C LYS A 45 -18.14 21.22 8.74
N CYS A 46 -17.23 21.65 9.63
CA CYS A 46 -16.79 20.79 10.72
C CYS A 46 -17.83 20.73 11.84
N ILE A 47 -18.27 19.52 12.19
CA ILE A 47 -19.18 19.25 13.30
C ILE A 47 -18.46 18.73 14.57
N SER A 48 -17.13 18.84 14.62
CA SER A 48 -16.31 18.44 15.78
C SER A 48 -16.52 16.99 16.26
N CYS A 49 -16.83 16.06 15.35
CA CYS A 49 -17.10 14.65 15.67
C CYS A 49 -15.86 13.83 16.07
N GLY A 50 -14.64 14.32 15.80
CA GLY A 50 -13.39 13.66 16.22
C GLY A 50 -12.95 12.42 15.44
N HIS A 51 -13.75 11.89 14.52
CA HIS A 51 -13.38 10.69 13.74
C HIS A 51 -12.04 10.80 13.01
N CYS A 52 -11.76 11.99 12.46
CA CYS A 52 -10.55 12.25 11.69
C CYS A 52 -9.29 12.17 12.57
N VAL A 53 -9.37 12.61 13.83
CA VAL A 53 -8.30 12.52 14.84
C VAL A 53 -8.19 11.10 15.41
N ALA A 54 -9.33 10.49 15.76
CA ALA A 54 -9.40 9.15 16.34
C ALA A 54 -8.79 8.10 15.42
N SER A 55 -9.04 8.20 14.10
CA SER A 55 -8.57 7.27 13.08
C SER A 55 -7.14 7.55 12.56
N CYS A 56 -6.51 8.66 12.95
CA CYS A 56 -5.22 9.06 12.40
C CYS A 56 -4.06 8.24 13.00
N PRO A 57 -3.32 7.43 12.22
CA PRO A 57 -2.12 6.71 12.70
C PRO A 57 -0.93 7.66 12.91
N GLY A 58 -1.04 8.88 12.39
CA GLY A 58 -0.11 9.98 12.63
C GLY A 58 0.02 10.37 14.10
N LYS A 59 -1.13 10.39 14.81
CA LYS A 59 -1.26 10.76 16.22
C LYS A 59 -0.66 9.72 17.15
N SER A 60 -1.09 8.47 16.96
CA SER A 60 -0.64 7.32 17.75
C SER A 60 -1.18 6.02 17.14
N PHE A 61 -0.47 4.92 17.37
CA PHE A 61 -0.92 3.58 17.06
C PHE A 61 -0.52 2.65 18.22
N ASP A 62 -1.51 2.07 18.90
CA ASP A 62 -1.26 1.24 20.08
C ASP A 62 -0.97 -0.20 19.67
N TYR A 63 0.32 -0.51 19.52
CA TYR A 63 0.80 -1.84 19.13
C TYR A 63 0.28 -2.94 20.05
N LYS A 64 0.24 -2.71 21.37
CA LYS A 64 -0.21 -3.73 22.34
C LYS A 64 -1.69 -4.05 22.13
N LYS A 65 -2.52 -3.00 22.03
CA LYS A 65 -3.96 -3.15 21.79
C LYS A 65 -4.24 -3.83 20.45
N TYR A 66 -3.59 -3.41 19.37
CA TYR A 66 -3.86 -3.96 18.04
C TYR A 66 -3.30 -5.38 17.86
N THR A 67 -2.14 -5.71 18.44
CA THR A 67 -1.63 -7.09 18.44
C THR A 67 -2.58 -8.03 19.17
N GLN A 68 -3.07 -7.64 20.35
CA GLN A 68 -4.02 -8.47 21.10
C GLN A 68 -5.36 -8.60 20.38
N SER A 69 -5.93 -7.50 19.88
CA SER A 69 -7.26 -7.53 19.26
C SER A 69 -7.30 -8.18 17.89
N ILE A 70 -6.24 -8.07 17.08
CA ILE A 70 -6.19 -8.63 15.72
C ILE A 70 -5.69 -10.08 15.74
N PHE A 71 -4.64 -10.37 16.53
CA PHE A 71 -3.94 -11.65 16.47
C PHE A 71 -4.09 -12.52 17.73
N ASN A 72 -4.75 -12.01 18.77
CA ASN A 72 -4.89 -12.69 20.07
C ASN A 72 -3.53 -13.11 20.68
N LYS A 73 -2.51 -12.25 20.54
CA LYS A 73 -1.17 -12.43 21.11
C LYS A 73 -0.80 -11.28 22.03
N GLN A 74 0.04 -11.55 23.05
CA GLN A 74 0.65 -10.47 23.81
C GLN A 74 1.81 -9.87 23.04
N PHE A 75 2.06 -8.58 23.24
CA PHE A 75 3.13 -7.84 22.55
C PHE A 75 4.54 -8.38 22.85
N LYS A 76 4.75 -9.04 23.99
CA LYS A 76 6.05 -9.63 24.33
C LYS A 76 6.34 -10.94 23.58
N ASP A 77 5.30 -11.55 22.99
CA ASP A 77 5.35 -12.88 22.36
C ASP A 77 5.43 -12.79 20.82
N ILE A 78 5.68 -11.60 20.27
CA ILE A 78 5.82 -11.36 18.82
C ILE A 78 7.26 -11.02 18.46
N SER A 79 7.62 -11.16 17.18
CA SER A 79 8.92 -10.69 16.71
C SER A 79 9.05 -9.19 16.90
N HIS A 80 10.24 -8.77 17.33
CA HIS A 80 10.59 -7.36 17.48
C HIS A 80 10.81 -6.67 16.13
N PHE A 81 11.04 -7.43 15.05
CA PHE A 81 11.35 -6.91 13.72
C PHE A 81 10.19 -7.00 12.73
N ILE A 82 9.40 -8.07 12.81
CA ILE A 82 8.36 -8.36 11.81
C ILE A 82 6.97 -8.55 12.42
N GLY A 83 6.81 -8.33 13.73
CA GLY A 83 5.54 -8.41 14.43
C GLY A 83 4.96 -9.82 14.54
N SER A 84 3.62 -9.93 14.62
CA SER A 84 2.93 -11.23 14.73
C SER A 84 2.84 -11.94 13.38
N TYR A 85 3.27 -13.19 13.32
CA TYR A 85 3.05 -14.07 12.17
C TYR A 85 2.66 -15.50 12.58
N LEU A 86 2.18 -16.26 11.61
CA LEU A 86 1.88 -17.70 11.70
C LEU A 86 2.91 -18.52 10.90
N ALA A 87 3.29 -18.03 9.72
CA ALA A 87 4.26 -18.67 8.84
C ALA A 87 4.91 -17.64 7.90
N ILE A 88 6.10 -18.00 7.41
CA ILE A 88 6.86 -17.21 6.46
C ILE A 88 7.21 -18.11 5.27
N TYR A 89 7.03 -17.57 4.07
CA TYR A 89 7.34 -18.26 2.82
C TYR A 89 8.04 -17.32 1.85
N LYS A 90 8.63 -17.91 0.82
CA LYS A 90 9.02 -17.24 -0.42
C LYS A 90 8.35 -17.94 -1.59
N GLY A 91 7.98 -17.21 -2.64
CA GLY A 91 7.19 -17.80 -3.72
C GLY A 91 6.80 -16.84 -4.83
N TYR A 92 6.01 -17.31 -5.78
CA TYR A 92 5.54 -16.53 -6.92
C TYR A 92 4.30 -17.15 -7.57
N SER A 93 3.60 -16.35 -8.38
CA SER A 93 2.50 -16.79 -9.24
C SER A 93 2.99 -17.76 -10.33
N THR A 94 2.27 -18.86 -10.54
CA THR A 94 2.55 -19.78 -11.66
C THR A 94 2.07 -19.25 -13.01
N ASP A 95 1.16 -18.28 -13.01
CA ASP A 95 0.79 -17.52 -14.21
C ASP A 95 1.95 -16.60 -14.63
N SER A 96 2.53 -16.88 -15.79
CA SER A 96 3.71 -16.17 -16.31
C SER A 96 3.43 -14.69 -16.53
N LYS A 97 2.28 -14.34 -17.11
CA LYS A 97 1.87 -12.95 -17.34
C LYS A 97 1.84 -12.16 -16.03
N THR A 98 1.17 -12.68 -15.00
CA THR A 98 1.07 -12.05 -13.68
C THR A 98 2.44 -11.93 -13.01
N ARG A 99 3.30 -12.95 -13.14
CA ARG A 99 4.65 -12.92 -12.56
C ARG A 99 5.55 -11.89 -13.25
N GLU A 100 5.48 -11.78 -14.58
CA GLU A 100 6.30 -10.86 -15.37
C GLU A 100 5.87 -9.41 -15.19
N MET A 101 4.57 -9.13 -15.21
CA MET A 101 4.02 -7.80 -14.97
C MET A 101 4.17 -7.34 -13.51
N GLY A 102 4.29 -8.28 -12.57
CA GLY A 102 4.47 -7.98 -11.15
C GLY A 102 5.80 -7.29 -10.86
N SER A 103 5.82 -6.39 -9.87
CA SER A 103 7.08 -5.83 -9.37
C SER A 103 7.99 -6.88 -8.73
N SER A 104 7.38 -7.95 -8.20
CA SER A 104 8.03 -9.08 -7.52
C SER A 104 7.50 -10.40 -8.09
N GLY A 105 7.02 -11.33 -7.27
CA GLY A 105 6.43 -12.61 -7.72
C GLY A 105 4.98 -12.56 -8.18
N GLY A 106 4.37 -11.38 -8.34
CA GLY A 106 2.99 -11.24 -8.82
C GLY A 106 1.89 -11.70 -7.84
N LEU A 107 2.24 -12.02 -6.59
CA LEU A 107 1.33 -12.66 -5.63
C LEU A 107 0.13 -11.78 -5.24
N ALA A 108 0.32 -10.46 -5.04
CA ALA A 108 -0.78 -9.58 -4.68
C ALA A 108 -1.91 -9.63 -5.73
N THR A 109 -1.55 -9.53 -7.01
CA THR A 109 -2.47 -9.63 -8.14
C THR A 109 -3.02 -11.04 -8.29
N ALA A 110 -2.20 -12.08 -8.16
CA ALA A 110 -2.67 -13.46 -8.26
C ALA A 110 -3.75 -13.78 -7.21
N ILE A 111 -3.53 -13.37 -5.96
CA ILE A 111 -4.50 -13.55 -4.86
C ILE A 111 -5.76 -12.72 -5.13
N ALA A 112 -5.61 -11.46 -5.55
CA ALA A 112 -6.74 -10.59 -5.89
C ALA A 112 -7.62 -11.18 -7.01
N CYS A 113 -7.00 -11.62 -8.11
CA CYS A 113 -7.67 -12.29 -9.22
C CYS A 113 -8.36 -13.58 -8.76
N TYR A 114 -7.69 -14.38 -7.92
CA TYR A 114 -8.25 -15.62 -7.39
C TYR A 114 -9.52 -15.34 -6.56
N LEU A 115 -9.47 -14.40 -5.63
CA LEU A 115 -10.60 -14.07 -4.76
C LEU A 115 -11.78 -13.43 -5.51
N LEU A 116 -11.53 -12.61 -6.52
CA LEU A 116 -12.58 -12.06 -7.38
C LEU A 116 -13.26 -13.16 -8.21
N LYS A 117 -12.48 -14.04 -8.84
CA LYS A 117 -13.03 -15.14 -9.68
C LYS A 117 -13.90 -16.11 -8.89
N GLN A 118 -13.58 -16.33 -7.62
CA GLN A 118 -14.39 -17.17 -6.73
C GLN A 118 -15.62 -16.45 -6.15
N GLY A 119 -15.75 -15.13 -6.35
CA GLY A 119 -16.79 -14.33 -5.70
C GLY A 119 -16.61 -14.18 -4.19
N THR A 120 -15.42 -14.49 -3.66
CA THR A 120 -15.10 -14.34 -2.22
C THR A 120 -15.06 -12.87 -1.80
N VAL A 121 -14.64 -12.01 -2.72
CA VAL A 121 -14.69 -10.55 -2.61
C VAL A 121 -15.38 -9.97 -3.85
N ASP A 122 -16.09 -8.88 -3.67
CA ASP A 122 -16.80 -8.16 -4.73
C ASP A 122 -15.91 -7.11 -5.40
N GLY A 123 -14.82 -6.71 -4.75
CA GLY A 123 -13.86 -5.75 -5.25
C GLY A 123 -12.53 -5.77 -4.52
N VAL A 124 -11.54 -5.16 -5.14
CA VAL A 124 -10.18 -5.03 -4.61
C VAL A 124 -9.83 -3.55 -4.57
N ILE A 125 -9.40 -3.06 -3.42
CA ILE A 125 -8.88 -1.70 -3.28
C ILE A 125 -7.45 -1.70 -3.78
N GLY A 126 -7.23 -1.01 -4.90
CA GLY A 126 -5.93 -0.87 -5.55
C GLY A 126 -5.70 0.55 -6.04
N ILE A 127 -4.59 0.75 -6.73
CA ILE A 127 -4.14 2.05 -7.23
C ILE A 127 -4.09 2.03 -8.76
N ILE A 128 -4.78 2.98 -9.39
CA ILE A 128 -4.78 3.17 -10.85
C ILE A 128 -4.28 4.56 -11.21
N SER A 129 -3.89 4.75 -12.46
CA SER A 129 -3.66 6.09 -13.01
C SER A 129 -4.97 6.89 -13.06
N GLU A 130 -4.87 8.21 -13.01
CA GLU A 130 -6.02 9.08 -13.27
C GLU A 130 -6.34 9.11 -14.77
N GLU A 131 -7.63 9.17 -15.12
CA GLU A 131 -8.10 9.02 -16.52
C GLU A 131 -7.47 10.03 -17.48
N ASP A 132 -7.28 11.28 -17.04
CA ASP A 132 -6.72 12.37 -17.84
C ASP A 132 -5.24 12.66 -17.52
N ASP A 133 -4.63 11.91 -16.59
CA ASP A 133 -3.25 12.11 -16.16
C ASP A 133 -2.56 10.78 -15.82
N ASN A 134 -1.85 10.24 -16.80
CA ASN A 134 -1.05 9.01 -16.66
C ASN A 134 0.18 9.16 -15.74
N THR A 135 0.38 10.33 -15.14
CA THR A 135 1.46 10.64 -14.19
C THR A 135 0.94 10.82 -12.75
N SER A 136 -0.38 10.80 -12.55
CA SER A 136 -1.04 10.87 -11.25
C SER A 136 -1.81 9.59 -10.98
N PHE A 137 -2.00 9.26 -9.70
CA PHE A 137 -2.59 7.99 -9.28
C PHE A 137 -3.66 8.20 -8.22
N LYS A 138 -4.75 7.43 -8.32
CA LYS A 138 -5.87 7.43 -7.39
C LYS A 138 -6.19 6.02 -6.88
N PRO A 139 -6.68 5.87 -5.64
CA PRO A 139 -7.27 4.61 -5.23
C PRO A 139 -8.57 4.37 -5.99
N ALA A 140 -8.87 3.11 -6.29
CA ALA A 140 -10.11 2.69 -6.93
C ALA A 140 -10.57 1.30 -6.44
N ILE A 141 -11.86 1.01 -6.62
CA ILE A 141 -12.42 -0.33 -6.42
C ILE A 141 -12.37 -1.11 -7.73
N LEU A 142 -11.45 -2.07 -7.81
CA LEU A 142 -11.19 -2.90 -8.98
C LEU A 142 -12.05 -4.16 -8.92
N ARG A 143 -12.69 -4.55 -10.03
CA ARG A 143 -13.66 -5.66 -10.06
C ARG A 143 -13.34 -6.74 -11.07
N THR A 144 -12.48 -6.45 -12.04
CA THR A 144 -12.09 -7.39 -13.08
C THR A 144 -10.60 -7.73 -12.99
N SER A 145 -10.19 -8.81 -13.66
CA SER A 145 -8.75 -9.12 -13.76
C SER A 145 -8.02 -8.05 -14.58
N GLU A 146 -8.70 -7.47 -15.56
CA GLU A 146 -8.24 -6.39 -16.41
C GLU A 146 -7.94 -5.12 -15.59
N ASP A 147 -8.85 -4.73 -14.69
CA ASP A 147 -8.64 -3.62 -13.75
C ASP A 147 -7.40 -3.86 -12.88
N LEU A 148 -7.25 -5.10 -12.39
CA LEU A 148 -6.10 -5.49 -11.57
C LEU A 148 -4.79 -5.43 -12.35
N TYR A 149 -4.77 -5.85 -13.62
CA TYR A 149 -3.60 -5.75 -14.48
C TYR A 149 -3.21 -4.30 -14.76
N GLN A 150 -4.18 -3.39 -14.92
CA GLN A 150 -3.91 -1.95 -15.06
C GLN A 150 -3.35 -1.33 -13.78
N ALA A 151 -3.75 -1.86 -12.62
CA ALA A 151 -3.24 -1.42 -11.32
C ALA A 151 -1.84 -1.95 -10.96
N MET A 152 -1.25 -2.86 -11.76
CA MET A 152 0.03 -3.50 -11.45
C MET A 152 1.23 -2.54 -11.46
N GLY A 153 2.28 -2.95 -10.75
CA GLY A 153 3.51 -2.20 -10.60
C GLY A 153 3.52 -1.29 -9.36
N SER A 154 4.68 -1.14 -8.73
CA SER A 154 4.90 -0.19 -7.64
C SER A 154 4.65 1.25 -8.09
N LYS A 155 4.06 2.08 -7.23
CA LYS A 155 3.95 3.53 -7.38
C LYS A 155 4.69 4.18 -6.21
N TYR A 156 5.92 4.65 -6.43
CA TYR A 156 6.74 5.30 -5.40
C TYR A 156 6.45 6.81 -5.37
N THR A 157 5.19 7.13 -5.08
CA THR A 157 4.72 8.48 -4.78
C THR A 157 3.67 8.41 -3.66
N LEU A 158 3.39 9.50 -2.94
CA LEU A 158 2.39 9.48 -1.89
C LEU A 158 0.98 9.44 -2.48
N ILE A 159 0.21 8.44 -2.07
CA ILE A 159 -1.17 8.25 -2.50
C ILE A 159 -2.05 8.11 -1.25
N PRO A 160 -3.07 8.97 -1.08
CA PRO A 160 -3.93 8.96 0.10
C PRO A 160 -5.00 7.86 -0.02
N THR A 161 -4.58 6.60 -0.09
CA THR A 161 -5.43 5.44 -0.40
C THR A 161 -6.70 5.36 0.46
N ASN A 162 -6.61 5.64 1.77
CA ASN A 162 -7.74 5.56 2.68
C ASN A 162 -8.83 6.62 2.44
N ARG A 163 -8.65 7.60 1.53
CA ARG A 163 -9.75 8.48 1.09
C ARG A 163 -10.92 7.68 0.51
N ILE A 164 -10.65 6.48 -0.01
CA ILE A 164 -11.65 5.59 -0.60
C ILE A 164 -12.61 4.97 0.42
N ILE A 165 -12.37 5.11 1.73
CA ILE A 165 -13.26 4.57 2.78
C ILE A 165 -14.72 5.02 2.59
N LYS A 166 -14.94 6.27 2.17
CA LYS A 166 -16.29 6.78 1.88
C LYS A 166 -16.97 6.01 0.75
N GLU A 167 -16.23 5.71 -0.33
CA GLU A 167 -16.72 4.93 -1.46
C GLU A 167 -16.97 3.46 -1.08
N ILE A 168 -16.11 2.88 -0.24
CA ILE A 168 -16.29 1.53 0.32
C ILE A 168 -17.60 1.43 1.11
N LEU A 169 -17.89 2.43 1.96
CA LEU A 169 -19.10 2.46 2.78
C LEU A 169 -20.37 2.65 1.95
N ASN A 170 -20.28 3.40 0.85
CA ASN A 170 -21.38 3.63 -0.09
C ASN A 170 -21.58 2.49 -1.10
N SER A 171 -20.59 1.60 -1.22
CA SER A 171 -20.66 0.42 -2.08
C SER A 171 -21.23 -0.79 -1.36
N GLN A 172 -21.83 -1.71 -2.13
CA GLN A 172 -22.18 -3.04 -1.64
C GLN A 172 -21.02 -4.03 -1.80
N GLY A 173 -21.06 -5.11 -1.03
CA GLY A 173 -20.07 -6.18 -1.08
C GLY A 173 -18.99 -6.13 0.00
N LYS A 174 -18.02 -7.03 -0.15
CA LYS A 174 -16.82 -7.20 0.65
C LYS A 174 -15.58 -6.97 -0.21
N PHE A 175 -14.54 -6.39 0.38
CA PHE A 175 -13.37 -5.93 -0.33
C PHE A 175 -12.08 -6.54 0.19
N LEU A 176 -11.19 -6.90 -0.73
CA LEU A 176 -9.77 -7.09 -0.43
C LEU A 176 -9.10 -5.72 -0.41
N TYR A 177 -8.39 -5.37 0.66
CA TYR A 177 -7.67 -4.12 0.74
C TYR A 177 -6.16 -4.34 0.56
N ILE A 178 -5.55 -3.75 -0.47
CA ILE A 178 -4.10 -3.79 -0.68
C ILE A 178 -3.52 -2.40 -0.41
N GLY A 179 -2.55 -2.30 0.49
CA GLY A 179 -1.93 -1.01 0.81
C GLY A 179 -0.58 -1.10 1.49
N LEU A 180 -0.07 0.06 1.88
CA LEU A 180 1.20 0.20 2.62
C LEU A 180 0.96 0.11 4.14
N PRO A 181 1.99 -0.17 4.95
CA PRO A 181 1.85 -0.36 6.40
C PRO A 181 1.10 0.77 7.10
N CYS A 182 1.48 2.03 6.81
CA CYS A 182 0.84 3.21 7.39
C CYS A 182 -0.63 3.39 6.96
N GLN A 183 -1.00 2.91 5.77
CA GLN A 183 -2.38 2.91 5.27
C GLN A 183 -3.20 1.83 5.98
N ILE A 184 -2.64 0.62 6.15
CA ILE A 184 -3.26 -0.47 6.93
C ILE A 184 -3.50 -0.03 8.37
N GLN A 185 -2.53 0.61 9.02
CA GLN A 185 -2.71 1.16 10.37
C GLN A 185 -3.88 2.15 10.43
N GLY A 186 -3.94 3.09 9.48
CA GLY A 186 -5.07 4.03 9.39
C GLY A 186 -6.42 3.33 9.17
N LEU A 187 -6.47 2.32 8.29
CA LEU A 187 -7.66 1.53 8.03
C LEU A 187 -8.11 0.75 9.28
N ARG A 188 -7.19 0.10 9.99
CA ARG A 188 -7.49 -0.64 11.24
C ARG A 188 -8.08 0.27 12.31
N LYS A 189 -7.54 1.49 12.47
CA LYS A 189 -8.12 2.49 13.37
C LYS A 189 -9.54 2.88 12.92
N ALA A 190 -9.75 3.13 11.63
CA ALA A 190 -11.08 3.44 11.11
C ALA A 190 -12.09 2.28 11.27
N MET A 191 -11.66 1.03 11.08
CA MET A 191 -12.49 -0.16 11.31
C MET A 191 -12.88 -0.31 12.78
N GLY A 192 -11.98 0.02 13.71
CA GLY A 192 -12.26 0.00 15.15
C GLY A 192 -13.33 1.00 15.59
N GLU A 193 -13.47 2.11 14.86
CA GLU A 193 -14.48 3.15 15.11
C GLU A 193 -15.77 2.94 14.28
N ASN A 194 -15.75 2.05 13.28
CA ASN A 194 -16.86 1.84 12.36
C ASN A 194 -17.04 0.36 12.02
N ALA A 195 -17.99 -0.28 12.70
CA ALA A 195 -18.32 -1.69 12.52
C ALA A 195 -18.81 -2.03 11.10
N ASN A 196 -19.44 -1.08 10.39
CA ASN A 196 -19.83 -1.29 9.00
C ASN A 196 -18.60 -1.37 8.09
N LEU A 197 -17.63 -0.46 8.24
CA LEU A 197 -16.36 -0.54 7.52
C LEU A 197 -15.64 -1.86 7.83
N GLN A 198 -15.62 -2.28 9.10
CA GLN A 198 -15.03 -3.56 9.49
C GLN A 198 -15.66 -4.75 8.75
N LYS A 199 -16.99 -4.78 8.62
CA LYS A 199 -17.72 -5.83 7.88
C LYS A 199 -17.46 -5.81 6.38
N ARG A 200 -17.15 -4.63 5.81
CA ARG A 200 -16.84 -4.46 4.38
C ARG A 200 -15.45 -4.97 4.01
N ILE A 201 -14.47 -4.95 4.91
CA ILE A 201 -13.11 -5.42 4.61
C ILE A 201 -12.99 -6.93 4.87
N PHE A 202 -12.88 -7.73 3.82
CA PHE A 202 -12.71 -9.17 3.92
C PHE A 202 -11.33 -9.54 4.45
N MET A 203 -10.28 -8.94 3.88
CA MET A 203 -8.88 -9.21 4.21
C MET A 203 -8.02 -8.02 3.79
N THR A 204 -6.87 -7.87 4.43
CA THR A 204 -5.86 -6.86 4.14
C THR A 204 -4.55 -7.50 3.69
N ILE A 205 -3.96 -6.97 2.62
CA ILE A 205 -2.61 -7.28 2.17
C ILE A 205 -1.75 -6.02 2.34
N SER A 206 -0.68 -6.10 3.11
CA SER A 206 0.33 -5.05 3.13
C SER A 206 1.46 -5.36 2.16
N LEU A 207 1.90 -4.36 1.40
CA LEU A 207 3.19 -4.42 0.73
C LEU A 207 4.29 -3.96 1.69
N PHE A 208 5.49 -4.52 1.59
CA PHE A 208 6.65 -4.01 2.31
C PHE A 208 6.96 -2.58 1.85
N CYS A 209 7.33 -1.70 2.78
CA CYS A 209 7.58 -0.30 2.49
C CYS A 209 8.65 0.26 3.42
N GLY A 210 9.84 0.55 2.87
CA GLY A 210 10.86 1.30 3.60
C GLY A 210 10.59 2.80 3.53
N PHE A 211 10.66 3.35 2.32
CA PHE A 211 10.44 4.77 2.06
C PHE A 211 9.47 4.97 0.91
N ASN A 212 8.87 6.15 0.89
CA ASN A 212 8.13 6.65 -0.26
C ASN A 212 8.63 8.07 -0.58
N MET A 213 8.29 8.60 -1.73
CA MET A 213 8.67 9.95 -2.14
C MET A 213 7.44 10.82 -2.33
N LYS A 214 7.62 12.13 -2.15
CA LYS A 214 6.61 13.11 -2.53
C LYS A 214 6.49 13.20 -4.06
N LYS A 215 5.35 13.68 -4.57
CA LYS A 215 5.03 13.81 -6.00
C LYS A 215 6.06 14.66 -6.73
N GLU A 216 6.71 15.61 -6.05
CA GLU A 216 7.76 16.44 -6.64
C GLU A 216 8.94 15.61 -7.20
N ALA A 217 9.24 14.42 -6.65
CA ALA A 217 10.27 13.55 -7.24
C ALA A 217 9.89 13.08 -8.64
N THR A 218 8.62 12.70 -8.81
CA THR A 218 8.09 12.25 -10.10
C THR A 218 8.03 13.43 -11.08
N THR A 219 7.56 14.59 -10.60
CA THR A 219 7.56 15.84 -11.40
C THR A 219 8.95 16.25 -11.83
N PHE A 220 9.96 16.12 -10.96
CA PHE A 220 11.36 16.42 -11.28
C PHE A 220 11.86 15.53 -12.43
N LEU A 221 11.61 14.21 -12.38
CA LEU A 221 12.00 13.30 -13.46
C LEU A 221 11.25 13.56 -14.77
N ILE A 222 9.96 13.90 -14.69
CA ILE A 222 9.17 14.32 -15.86
C ILE A 222 9.80 15.55 -16.52
N GLN A 223 10.14 16.57 -15.73
CA GLN A 223 10.80 17.78 -16.25
C GLN A 223 12.18 17.46 -16.84
N ALA A 224 12.98 16.63 -16.17
CA ALA A 224 14.29 16.20 -16.64
C ALA A 224 14.21 15.42 -17.97
N SER A 225 13.13 14.67 -18.19
CA SER A 225 12.92 13.90 -19.42
C SER A 225 12.70 14.76 -20.67
N LYS A 226 12.24 16.01 -20.49
CA LYS A 226 11.82 16.92 -21.58
C LYS A 226 10.73 16.34 -22.50
N LEU A 227 10.01 15.30 -22.07
CA LEU A 227 8.88 14.74 -22.79
C LEU A 227 7.60 15.54 -22.50
N SER A 228 6.83 15.88 -23.53
CA SER A 228 5.59 16.65 -23.41
C SER A 228 4.32 15.79 -23.42
N ASN A 229 4.35 14.64 -24.10
CA ASN A 229 3.19 13.73 -24.25
C ASN A 229 3.48 12.38 -23.62
N ILE A 230 3.37 12.29 -22.30
CA ILE A 230 3.66 11.05 -21.55
C ILE A 230 2.52 10.05 -21.73
N GLU A 231 2.87 8.84 -22.17
CA GLU A 231 1.97 7.69 -22.26
C GLU A 231 1.93 6.94 -20.94
N SER A 232 3.08 6.64 -20.34
CA SER A 232 3.16 5.88 -19.09
C SER A 232 4.41 6.20 -18.28
N ILE A 233 4.29 6.00 -16.97
CA ILE A 233 5.41 6.04 -16.03
C ILE A 233 5.49 4.69 -15.30
N GLN A 234 6.68 4.13 -15.26
CA GLN A 234 6.98 2.89 -14.56
C GLN A 234 8.11 3.13 -13.57
N TYR A 235 7.79 2.99 -12.29
CA TYR A 235 8.75 3.14 -11.19
C TYR A 235 9.73 1.97 -11.06
N ARG A 236 9.41 0.84 -11.69
CA ARG A 236 10.28 -0.34 -11.84
C ARG A 236 10.19 -0.85 -13.27
N GLY A 237 10.45 0.05 -14.23
CA GLY A 237 10.58 -0.30 -15.64
C GLY A 237 11.87 -1.08 -15.89
N MET A 238 11.94 -1.77 -17.02
CA MET A 238 13.13 -2.46 -17.49
C MET A 238 13.62 -1.82 -18.79
N LYS A 239 14.92 -1.53 -18.89
CA LYS A 239 15.57 -1.08 -20.11
C LYS A 239 16.98 -1.66 -20.17
N ASP A 240 17.34 -2.29 -21.29
CA ASP A 240 18.67 -2.85 -21.53
C ASP A 240 19.19 -3.80 -20.43
N GLY A 241 18.28 -4.55 -19.80
CA GLY A 241 18.60 -5.49 -18.72
C GLY A 241 18.65 -4.86 -17.32
N GLU A 242 18.53 -3.53 -17.21
CA GLU A 242 18.51 -2.80 -15.95
C GLU A 242 17.09 -2.43 -15.52
N THR A 243 16.86 -2.39 -14.21
CA THR A 243 15.61 -1.88 -13.65
C THR A 243 15.78 -0.44 -13.19
N GLY A 244 14.76 0.38 -13.37
CA GLY A 244 14.81 1.80 -13.04
C GLY A 244 13.48 2.51 -13.23
N PHE A 245 13.52 3.83 -13.18
CA PHE A 245 12.37 4.67 -13.48
C PHE A 245 12.33 4.95 -14.99
N LEU A 246 11.24 4.56 -15.64
CA LEU A 246 11.03 4.63 -17.08
C LEU A 246 9.81 5.49 -17.39
N ILE A 247 9.98 6.48 -18.26
CA ILE A 247 8.90 7.25 -18.86
C ILE A 247 8.83 6.90 -20.34
N LYS A 248 7.63 6.59 -20.83
CA LYS A 248 7.37 6.42 -22.26
C LYS A 248 6.51 7.58 -22.76
N GLY A 249 6.95 8.23 -23.82
CA GLY A 249 6.19 9.22 -24.56
C GLY A 249 5.35 8.58 -25.67
N LYS A 250 4.24 9.20 -26.05
CA LYS A 250 3.37 8.76 -27.15
C LYS A 250 4.07 8.75 -28.52
N ASP A 251 5.18 9.49 -28.64
CA ASP A 251 6.03 9.53 -29.83
C ASP A 251 7.11 8.44 -29.82
N SER A 252 6.96 7.40 -28.99
CA SER A 252 7.93 6.31 -28.78
C SER A 252 9.28 6.76 -28.21
N LYS A 253 9.42 8.01 -27.78
CA LYS A 253 10.60 8.44 -27.01
C LYS A 253 10.52 7.89 -25.60
N GLU A 254 11.67 7.54 -25.04
CA GLU A 254 11.76 7.04 -23.68
C GLU A 254 12.81 7.82 -22.88
N PHE A 255 12.52 8.02 -21.60
CA PHE A 255 13.48 8.49 -20.62
C PHE A 255 13.66 7.41 -19.56
N PHE A 256 14.91 7.07 -19.25
CA PHE A 256 15.24 6.05 -18.27
C PHE A 256 16.34 6.55 -17.34
N ILE A 257 16.16 6.28 -16.05
CA ILE A 257 17.19 6.39 -15.03
C ILE A 257 17.21 5.08 -14.25
N ASP A 258 18.38 4.48 -14.11
CA ASP A 258 18.55 3.21 -13.41
C ASP A 258 18.16 3.32 -11.94
N LYS A 259 18.02 2.16 -11.27
CA LYS A 259 17.64 2.07 -9.86
C LYS A 259 18.55 2.89 -8.94
N HIS A 260 19.85 2.94 -9.17
CA HIS A 260 20.77 3.67 -8.29
C HIS A 260 20.56 5.17 -8.41
N GLY A 261 20.50 5.69 -9.65
CA GLY A 261 20.18 7.10 -9.90
C GLY A 261 18.80 7.48 -9.36
N TYR A 262 17.80 6.62 -9.55
CA TYR A 262 16.45 6.82 -9.05
C TYR A 262 16.38 6.83 -7.52
N THR A 263 17.09 5.90 -6.85
CA THR A 263 17.09 5.77 -5.38
C THR A 263 17.75 6.98 -4.70
N LEU A 264 18.66 7.68 -5.39
CA LEU A 264 19.28 8.91 -4.88
C LEU A 264 18.24 10.00 -4.54
N LEU A 265 17.11 10.02 -5.25
CA LEU A 265 16.02 10.96 -5.01
C LEU A 265 15.40 10.81 -3.62
N ASN A 266 15.53 9.65 -2.97
CA ASN A 266 15.07 9.46 -1.60
C ASN A 266 15.74 10.47 -0.64
N MET A 267 16.97 10.91 -0.89
CA MET A 267 17.65 11.89 -0.03
C MET A 267 16.98 13.26 -0.05
N PHE A 268 16.29 13.61 -1.13
CA PHE A 268 15.71 14.94 -1.35
C PHE A 268 14.20 14.96 -1.18
N PHE A 269 13.53 13.86 -1.56
CA PHE A 269 12.07 13.83 -1.69
C PHE A 269 11.36 12.88 -0.73
N THR A 270 12.08 12.20 0.17
CA THR A 270 11.44 11.38 1.21
C THR A 270 10.69 12.27 2.21
N PRO A 271 9.39 12.02 2.47
CA PRO A 271 8.66 12.71 3.52
C PRO A 271 9.28 12.44 4.89
N GLU A 272 9.36 13.47 5.73
CA GLU A 272 9.91 13.38 7.09
C GLU A 272 9.29 12.25 7.93
N ARG A 273 8.00 11.96 7.74
CA ARG A 273 7.32 10.87 8.44
C ARG A 273 7.88 9.49 8.07
N CYS A 274 8.36 9.27 6.84
CA CYS A 274 8.92 7.98 6.44
C CYS A 274 10.19 7.64 7.24
N TRP A 275 11.03 8.63 7.55
CA TRP A 275 12.21 8.46 8.42
C TRP A 275 11.87 8.09 9.87
N LYS A 276 10.63 8.32 10.30
CA LYS A 276 10.12 7.99 11.64
C LYS A 276 9.23 6.74 11.61
N CYS A 277 9.11 6.07 10.46
CA CYS A 277 8.30 4.88 10.32
C CYS A 277 9.06 3.68 10.88
N TYR A 278 8.36 2.86 11.67
CA TYR A 278 8.89 1.67 12.31
C TYR A 278 8.21 0.38 11.80
N ASP A 279 7.31 0.49 10.82
CA ASP A 279 6.55 -0.64 10.27
C ASP A 279 6.94 -0.86 8.80
N LEU A 280 7.98 -1.67 8.59
CA LEU A 280 8.45 -2.04 7.26
C LEU A 280 7.54 -3.08 6.60
N THR A 281 7.09 -4.07 7.40
CA THR A 281 6.50 -5.30 6.89
C THR A 281 4.98 -5.31 6.95
N GLY A 282 4.32 -4.25 7.42
CA GLY A 282 2.87 -4.19 7.52
C GLY A 282 2.32 -5.11 8.59
N GLU A 283 2.79 -4.92 9.82
CA GLU A 283 2.57 -5.81 10.96
C GLU A 283 1.09 -6.07 11.29
N PHE A 284 0.19 -5.17 10.89
CA PHE A 284 -1.24 -5.25 11.21
C PHE A 284 -2.12 -5.66 10.01
N SER A 285 -1.52 -6.22 8.97
CA SER A 285 -2.24 -6.85 7.85
C SER A 285 -2.56 -8.31 8.13
N ASP A 286 -3.39 -8.92 7.28
CA ASP A 286 -3.65 -10.37 7.33
C ASP A 286 -2.55 -11.17 6.59
N LEU A 287 -1.97 -10.55 5.56
CA LEU A 287 -0.88 -11.07 4.74
C LEU A 287 0.06 -9.90 4.36
N SER A 288 1.37 -10.10 4.48
CA SER A 288 2.36 -9.14 3.99
C SER A 288 3.16 -9.72 2.84
N LEU A 289 3.42 -8.89 1.83
CA LEU A 289 4.18 -9.26 0.63
C LEU A 289 5.35 -8.30 0.40
N GLY A 290 6.53 -8.84 0.15
CA GLY A 290 7.74 -8.08 -0.17
C GLY A 290 8.52 -8.73 -1.32
N ASP A 291 9.64 -8.12 -1.69
CA ASP A 291 10.58 -8.74 -2.64
C ASP A 291 11.34 -9.89 -1.96
N ALA A 292 11.42 -11.06 -2.61
CA ALA A 292 12.37 -12.12 -2.27
C ALA A 292 13.50 -12.07 -3.31
N TRP A 293 14.51 -11.22 -3.04
CA TRP A 293 15.59 -10.88 -3.98
C TRP A 293 16.42 -12.08 -4.43
N GLU A 294 16.46 -13.15 -3.63
CA GLU A 294 17.12 -14.41 -3.97
C GLU A 294 16.37 -15.22 -5.05
N LEU A 295 15.12 -14.88 -5.35
CA LEU A 295 14.32 -15.49 -6.40
C LEU A 295 14.15 -14.51 -7.56
N LYS A 296 14.38 -14.98 -8.80
CA LYS A 296 14.03 -14.20 -10.00
C LYS A 296 12.51 -13.97 -10.00
N LYS A 297 12.07 -12.71 -9.87
CA LYS A 297 10.64 -12.36 -9.73
C LYS A 297 9.97 -13.21 -8.65
N GLY A 298 10.51 -13.19 -7.43
CA GLY A 298 9.90 -13.83 -6.26
C GLY A 298 9.40 -12.81 -5.25
N SER A 299 8.50 -13.28 -4.40
CA SER A 299 7.92 -12.52 -3.31
C SER A 299 8.16 -13.22 -1.98
N ARG A 300 8.51 -12.43 -0.96
CA ARG A 300 8.44 -12.86 0.44
C ARG A 300 6.99 -12.76 0.90
N ILE A 301 6.56 -13.70 1.72
CA ILE A 301 5.19 -13.82 2.22
C ILE A 301 5.26 -13.96 3.74
N ILE A 302 4.59 -13.06 4.47
CA ILE A 302 4.37 -13.21 5.91
C ILE A 302 2.87 -13.41 6.12
N VAL A 303 2.49 -14.61 6.57
CA VAL A 303 1.11 -14.95 6.87
C VAL A 303 0.81 -14.58 8.31
N ARG A 304 -0.19 -13.72 8.55
CA ARG A 304 -0.50 -13.20 9.90
C ARG A 304 -1.86 -13.64 10.44
N SER A 305 -2.77 -14.05 9.55
CA SER A 305 -4.09 -14.55 9.90
C SER A 305 -4.32 -15.96 9.38
N LYS A 306 -5.17 -16.73 10.07
CA LYS A 306 -5.60 -18.06 9.61
C LYS A 306 -6.26 -17.98 8.22
N LYS A 307 -7.10 -16.97 8.00
CA LYS A 307 -7.77 -16.71 6.72
C LYS A 307 -6.77 -16.58 5.57
N ALA A 308 -5.71 -15.81 5.75
CA ALA A 308 -4.67 -15.66 4.75
C ALA A 308 -3.90 -16.98 4.53
N SER A 309 -3.65 -17.74 5.60
CA SER A 309 -3.03 -19.06 5.53
C SER A 309 -3.85 -20.02 4.67
N ASP A 310 -5.15 -20.12 4.94
CA ASP A 310 -6.07 -21.02 4.25
C ASP A 310 -6.11 -20.71 2.74
N ILE A 311 -6.17 -19.43 2.37
CA ILE A 311 -6.15 -18.98 0.97
C ILE A 311 -4.83 -19.34 0.27
N ILE A 312 -3.69 -19.09 0.93
CA ILE A 312 -2.37 -19.37 0.36
C ILE A 312 -2.20 -20.87 0.11
N PHE A 313 -2.55 -21.72 1.08
CA PHE A 313 -2.48 -23.17 0.93
C PHE A 313 -3.45 -23.71 -0.14
N GLU A 314 -4.65 -23.15 -0.22
CA GLU A 314 -5.61 -23.52 -1.25
C GLU A 314 -5.07 -23.17 -2.65
N MET A 315 -4.54 -21.96 -2.83
CA MET A 315 -3.96 -21.53 -4.09
C MET A 315 -2.72 -22.35 -4.49
N GLU A 316 -1.87 -22.72 -3.53
CA GLU A 316 -0.72 -23.61 -3.75
C GLU A 316 -1.19 -25.00 -4.20
N LYS A 317 -2.16 -25.60 -3.49
CA LYS A 317 -2.73 -26.92 -3.82
C LYS A 317 -3.35 -26.95 -5.22
N GLN A 318 -3.94 -25.84 -5.65
CA GLN A 318 -4.49 -25.67 -7.01
C GLN A 318 -3.42 -25.31 -8.06
N GLY A 319 -2.15 -25.24 -7.68
CA GLY A 319 -1.04 -24.90 -8.57
C GLY A 319 -1.08 -23.47 -9.11
N LYS A 320 -1.77 -22.54 -8.43
CA LYS A 320 -1.86 -21.11 -8.82
C LYS A 320 -0.64 -20.30 -8.36
N ILE A 321 0.00 -20.75 -7.31
CA ILE A 321 1.24 -20.18 -6.76
C ILE A 321 2.18 -21.32 -6.39
N LEU A 322 3.47 -21.01 -6.36
CA LEU A 322 4.50 -21.86 -5.76
C LEU A 322 5.01 -21.14 -4.52
N ILE A 323 5.07 -21.84 -3.39
CA ILE A 323 5.65 -21.34 -2.16
C ILE A 323 6.65 -22.34 -1.58
N GLU A 324 7.66 -21.83 -0.89
CA GLU A 324 8.68 -22.59 -0.19
C GLU A 324 8.82 -21.98 1.21
N GLY A 325 9.04 -22.84 2.22
CA GLY A 325 9.28 -22.40 3.59
C GLY A 325 10.43 -21.40 3.68
N SER A 326 10.28 -20.39 4.53
CA SER A 326 11.30 -19.37 4.79
C SER A 326 11.22 -18.95 6.26
N GLY A 327 12.24 -18.25 6.75
CA GLY A 327 12.33 -17.80 8.13
C GLY A 327 12.50 -16.31 8.28
N GLU A 328 12.35 -15.83 9.51
CA GLU A 328 12.68 -14.46 9.89
C GLU A 328 14.13 -14.06 9.54
N PRO A 329 15.16 -14.92 9.71
CA PRO A 329 16.52 -14.61 9.26
C PRO A 329 16.62 -14.24 7.78
N ASP A 330 15.85 -14.89 6.90
CA ASP A 330 15.85 -14.59 5.46
C ASP A 330 15.30 -13.19 5.17
N ILE A 331 14.32 -12.74 5.98
CA ILE A 331 13.77 -11.38 5.89
C ILE A 331 14.83 -10.38 6.32
N LEU A 332 15.47 -10.60 7.48
CA LEU A 332 16.51 -9.71 7.99
C LEU A 332 17.70 -9.62 7.03
N GLN A 333 18.11 -10.73 6.42
CA GLN A 333 19.18 -10.74 5.43
C GLN A 333 18.78 -9.98 4.16
N SER A 334 17.63 -10.32 3.56
CA SER A 334 17.19 -9.76 2.28
C SER A 334 16.77 -8.29 2.37
N GLN A 335 16.36 -7.82 3.54
CA GLN A 335 15.90 -6.45 3.79
C GLN A 335 16.84 -5.65 4.69
N SER A 336 18.08 -6.12 4.93
CA SER A 336 19.07 -5.48 5.82
C SER A 336 19.39 -4.02 5.50
N HIS A 337 19.16 -3.57 4.27
CA HIS A 337 19.32 -2.18 3.84
C HIS A 337 18.15 -1.27 4.24
N LEU A 338 17.06 -1.84 4.78
CA LEU A 338 15.83 -1.16 5.20
C LEU A 338 15.54 -1.31 6.70
N ILE A 339 16.26 -2.18 7.41
CA ILE A 339 16.05 -2.53 8.82
C ILE A 339 17.16 -1.94 9.69
#